data_AF-K5VG24-F1
#
_entry.id   AF-K5VG24-F1
#
_cell.length_a   1.000
_cell.length_b   1.000
_cell.length_c   1.000
_cell.angle_alpha   90.00
_cell.angle_beta   90.00
_cell.angle_gamma   90.00
#
_symmetry.space_group_name_H-M   'P 1'
#
loop_
_entity.id
_entity.type
_entity.pdbx_description
1 polymer ?
#
loop_
_entity_poly.entity_id
_entity_poly.type
_entity_poly.pdbx_seq_one_letter_code
_entity_poly.pdbx_strand_id
1 'polypeptide(L)'
;MLARLANAFRRTDSNLYELLPTTERAGASGHVKARVQYYLRWRVWRRCVIATLFVVVLVAAIALAALFVFVPKRSWIWRTRVLAVLFGPKPLPPLYPEFRKAELALPQHHVKDPFADGQKYLWVASHTSWSGWGNFMQDMVMTAHLTHRSGRTYVFDDYTWDKHGPPYSMFDDKRWIPSRIPLSAVISGPIVGGPFADDDTTPRAIAKAHWEKICPNPIKINGEEVRAIHGSGADATRIEEAWLEYLSKIDDPCVEVPESSGSIFHIL
;
A
#
# COMPACT_ATOMS: atom_id res chain seq x y z
N MET A 1 40.32 -44.14 10.06
CA MET A 1 39.20 -44.59 9.21
C MET A 1 39.57 -44.34 7.74
N LEU A 2 40.79 -44.72 7.34
CA LEU A 2 41.16 -45.97 6.62
C LEU A 2 40.55 -46.08 5.22
N ALA A 3 41.22 -45.40 4.29
CA ALA A 3 41.20 -45.69 2.86
C ALA A 3 42.04 -46.96 2.58
N ARG A 4 41.47 -47.92 1.84
CA ARG A 4 42.15 -48.96 1.02
C ARG A 4 41.10 -49.93 0.46
N LEU A 5 41.50 -50.64 -0.61
CA LEU A 5 40.78 -51.63 -1.42
C LEU A 5 40.24 -51.00 -2.73
N ALA A 6 40.60 -51.44 -3.93
CA ALA A 6 41.05 -52.76 -4.32
C ALA A 6 41.99 -52.68 -5.54
N ASN A 7 43.12 -53.37 -5.41
CA ASN A 7 43.91 -53.84 -6.54
C ASN A 7 44.14 -55.32 -6.21
N ALA A 8 43.63 -56.23 -7.03
CA ALA A 8 44.33 -57.44 -7.47
C ALA A 8 43.40 -58.48 -8.13
N PHE A 9 44.01 -59.18 -9.10
CA PHE A 9 43.66 -60.46 -9.71
C PHE A 9 42.48 -60.50 -10.69
N ARG A 10 42.78 -60.85 -11.95
CA ARG A 10 42.97 -62.26 -12.31
C ARG A 10 43.63 -62.42 -13.68
N ARG A 11 44.76 -63.12 -13.67
CA ARG A 11 45.43 -63.75 -14.81
C ARG A 11 44.75 -65.09 -15.05
N THR A 12 44.47 -65.48 -16.29
CA THR A 12 44.50 -66.91 -16.69
C THR A 12 44.60 -67.01 -18.20
N ASP A 13 45.58 -67.81 -18.60
CA ASP A 13 45.98 -68.14 -19.95
C ASP A 13 44.98 -69.03 -20.70
N SER A 14 45.21 -69.07 -22.01
CA SER A 14 45.38 -70.26 -22.85
C SER A 14 44.34 -70.56 -23.94
N ASN A 15 44.91 -71.00 -25.06
CA ASN A 15 44.35 -71.61 -26.28
C ASN A 15 44.25 -70.63 -27.47
N LEU A 16 45.21 -70.57 -28.40
CA LEU A 16 45.68 -71.62 -29.34
C LEU A 16 44.57 -72.05 -30.30
N TYR A 17 44.52 -71.39 -31.47
CA TYR A 17 44.29 -71.93 -32.84
C TYR A 17 44.71 -70.82 -33.82
N GLU A 18 45.80 -70.98 -34.56
CA GLU A 18 45.85 -71.53 -35.94
C GLU A 18 45.20 -70.64 -37.01
N LEU A 19 46.06 -69.85 -37.65
CA LEU A 19 46.20 -69.59 -39.09
C LEU A 19 44.97 -69.80 -40.00
N LEU A 20 44.55 -68.71 -40.68
CA LEU A 20 44.20 -68.60 -42.11
C LEU A 20 43.68 -67.17 -42.42
N PRO A 21 43.59 -66.75 -43.69
CA PRO A 21 44.64 -66.19 -44.53
C PRO A 21 44.64 -64.64 -44.56
N THR A 22 45.77 -64.07 -44.96
CA THR A 22 45.91 -62.66 -45.33
C THR A 22 45.06 -62.32 -46.56
N THR A 23 43.87 -61.78 -46.35
CA THR A 23 43.18 -61.00 -47.39
C THR A 23 43.60 -59.55 -47.28
N GLU A 24 44.46 -59.13 -48.20
CA GLU A 24 44.61 -57.73 -48.60
C GLU A 24 43.22 -57.13 -48.87
N ARG A 25 42.81 -56.16 -48.05
CA ARG A 25 41.84 -55.15 -48.45
C ARG A 25 42.46 -53.77 -48.26
N ALA A 26 43.14 -53.34 -49.32
CA ALA A 26 43.28 -51.93 -49.66
C ALA A 26 41.87 -51.30 -49.68
N GLY A 27 41.56 -50.49 -48.66
CA GLY A 27 40.25 -49.86 -48.54
C GLY A 27 39.94 -49.13 -47.23
N ALA A 28 40.94 -48.89 -46.36
CA ALA A 28 40.72 -48.26 -45.05
C ALA A 28 40.93 -46.73 -45.00
N SER A 29 40.99 -46.05 -46.16
CA SER A 29 41.20 -44.59 -46.23
C SER A 29 39.88 -43.78 -46.25
N GLY A 30 38.78 -44.38 -46.70
CA GLY A 30 37.46 -43.71 -46.78
C GLY A 30 36.72 -43.63 -45.44
N HIS A 31 36.72 -44.71 -44.65
CA HIS A 31 35.95 -44.78 -43.40
C HIS A 31 36.50 -43.94 -42.25
N VAL A 32 37.82 -43.74 -42.19
CA VAL A 32 38.46 -42.87 -41.18
C VAL A 32 38.13 -41.40 -41.46
N LYS A 33 38.16 -40.97 -42.73
CA LYS A 33 37.79 -39.59 -43.12
C LYS A 33 36.32 -39.28 -42.84
N ALA A 34 35.41 -40.24 -43.10
CA ALA A 34 33.99 -40.09 -42.79
C ALA A 34 33.71 -39.96 -41.28
N ARG A 35 34.42 -40.74 -40.43
CA ARG A 35 34.34 -40.59 -38.97
C ARG A 35 34.85 -39.23 -38.50
N VAL A 36 36.00 -38.78 -39.01
CA VAL A 36 36.57 -37.47 -38.62
C VAL A 36 35.65 -36.32 -39.04
N GLN A 37 35.07 -36.37 -40.24
CA GLN A 37 34.06 -35.37 -40.66
C GLN A 37 32.80 -35.39 -39.79
N TYR A 38 32.31 -36.57 -39.41
CA TYR A 38 31.17 -36.69 -38.49
C TYR A 38 31.48 -36.09 -37.11
N TYR A 39 32.66 -36.38 -36.54
CA TYR A 39 33.08 -35.80 -35.26
C TYR A 39 33.27 -34.28 -35.32
N LEU A 40 33.82 -33.74 -36.41
CA LEU A 40 33.95 -32.29 -36.59
C LEU A 40 32.58 -31.62 -36.73
N ARG A 41 31.67 -32.20 -37.53
CA ARG A 41 30.29 -31.70 -37.69
C ARG A 41 29.50 -31.76 -36.38
N TRP A 42 29.67 -32.82 -35.59
CA TRP A 42 29.07 -32.95 -34.26
C TRP A 42 29.63 -31.93 -33.26
N ARG A 43 30.93 -31.65 -33.31
CA ARG A 43 31.59 -30.64 -32.45
C ARG A 43 31.14 -29.22 -32.78
N VAL A 44 30.98 -28.90 -34.06
CA VAL A 44 30.43 -27.62 -34.52
C VAL A 44 28.96 -27.50 -34.14
N TRP A 45 28.14 -28.52 -34.40
CA TRP A 45 26.72 -28.54 -34.01
C TRP A 45 26.54 -28.35 -32.50
N ARG A 46 27.32 -29.06 -31.67
CA ARG A 46 27.28 -28.92 -30.20
C ARG A 46 27.66 -27.51 -29.74
N ARG A 47 28.64 -26.86 -30.39
CA ARG A 47 29.01 -25.47 -30.09
C ARG A 47 27.91 -24.49 -30.48
N CYS A 48 27.27 -24.67 -31.62
CA CYS A 48 26.13 -23.85 -32.05
C CYS A 48 24.95 -24.00 -31.08
N VAL A 49 24.57 -25.22 -30.72
CA VAL A 49 23.47 -25.47 -29.77
C VAL A 49 23.75 -24.85 -28.40
N ILE A 50 24.96 -25.00 -27.87
CA ILE A 50 25.35 -24.38 -26.59
C ILE A 50 25.28 -22.85 -26.71
N ALA A 51 25.83 -22.27 -27.77
CA ALA A 51 25.79 -20.82 -27.97
C ALA A 51 24.34 -20.29 -28.09
N THR A 52 23.46 -20.97 -28.82
CA THR A 52 22.06 -20.59 -28.95
C THR A 52 21.34 -20.68 -27.60
N LEU A 53 21.56 -21.73 -26.81
CA LEU A 53 21.01 -21.84 -25.46
C LEU A 53 21.49 -20.71 -24.55
N PHE A 54 22.79 -20.37 -24.59
CA PHE A 54 23.33 -19.25 -23.84
C PHE A 54 22.67 -17.92 -24.22
N VAL A 55 22.48 -17.66 -25.53
CA VAL A 55 21.81 -16.44 -26.00
C VAL A 55 20.35 -16.40 -25.55
N VAL A 56 19.62 -17.51 -25.63
CA VAL A 56 18.22 -17.59 -25.18
C VAL A 56 18.11 -17.32 -23.68
N VAL A 57 18.98 -17.93 -22.87
CA VAL A 57 19.01 -17.70 -21.42
C VAL A 57 19.35 -16.25 -21.10
N LEU A 58 20.33 -15.67 -21.80
CA LEU A 58 20.72 -14.27 -21.61
C LEU A 58 19.57 -13.31 -21.95
N VAL A 59 18.89 -13.51 -23.07
CA VAL A 59 17.73 -12.69 -23.48
C VAL A 59 16.59 -12.83 -22.48
N ALA A 60 16.30 -14.05 -22.00
CA ALA A 60 15.27 -14.26 -20.98
C ALA A 60 15.62 -13.57 -19.65
N ALA A 61 16.89 -13.62 -19.23
CA ALA A 61 17.35 -12.94 -18.02
C ALA A 61 17.24 -11.41 -18.14
N ILE A 62 17.59 -10.85 -19.29
CA ILE A 62 17.44 -9.40 -19.56
C ILE A 62 15.96 -9.00 -19.55
N ALA A 63 15.08 -9.78 -20.17
CA ALA A 63 13.65 -9.51 -20.19
C ALA A 63 13.04 -9.55 -18.77
N LEU A 64 13.45 -10.51 -17.94
CA LEU A 64 13.05 -10.58 -16.53
C LEU A 64 13.57 -9.37 -15.73
N ALA A 65 14.84 -9.00 -15.90
CA ALA A 65 15.41 -7.83 -15.24
C ALA A 65 14.69 -6.53 -15.67
N ALA A 66 14.39 -6.38 -16.97
CA ALA A 66 13.64 -5.25 -17.49
C ALA A 66 12.21 -5.22 -16.91
N LEU A 67 11.53 -6.36 -16.78
CA LEU A 67 10.25 -6.44 -16.06
C LEU A 67 10.39 -5.96 -14.60
N PHE A 68 11.45 -6.33 -13.88
CA PHE A 68 11.67 -5.85 -12.50
C PHE A 68 11.99 -4.35 -12.41
N VAL A 69 12.64 -3.77 -13.42
CA VAL A 69 12.99 -2.33 -13.45
C VAL A 69 11.83 -1.47 -13.93
N PHE A 70 11.09 -1.91 -14.95
CA PHE A 70 10.04 -1.13 -15.61
C PHE A 70 8.63 -1.41 -15.10
N VAL A 71 8.39 -2.51 -14.38
CA VAL A 71 7.16 -2.63 -13.59
C VAL A 71 7.26 -1.58 -12.47
N PRO A 72 6.41 -0.53 -12.47
CA PRO A 72 6.55 0.55 -11.51
C PRO A 72 6.49 -0.07 -10.11
N LYS A 73 7.48 0.23 -9.26
CA LYS A 73 7.57 -0.29 -7.87
C LYS A 73 6.22 -0.21 -7.14
N ARG A 74 5.43 0.83 -7.43
CA ARG A 74 4.04 1.00 -6.98
C ARG A 74 3.17 -0.23 -7.28
N SER A 75 3.15 -0.73 -8.52
CA SER A 75 2.32 -1.88 -8.93
C SER A 75 2.75 -3.21 -8.30
N TRP A 76 4.04 -3.42 -8.02
CA TRP A 76 4.52 -4.60 -7.30
C TRP A 76 4.06 -4.56 -5.83
N ILE A 77 4.16 -3.40 -5.17
CA ILE A 77 3.68 -3.20 -3.79
C ILE A 77 2.16 -3.41 -3.68
N TRP A 78 1.38 -2.95 -4.67
CA TRP A 78 -0.07 -3.22 -4.71
C TRP A 78 -0.37 -4.72 -4.85
N ARG A 79 0.33 -5.44 -5.74
CA ARG A 79 0.14 -6.90 -5.90
C ARG A 79 0.49 -7.68 -4.65
N THR A 80 1.59 -7.34 -3.97
CA THR A 80 1.98 -8.03 -2.73
C THR A 80 1.02 -7.75 -1.59
N ARG A 81 0.51 -6.53 -1.45
CA ARG A 81 -0.51 -6.18 -0.44
C ARG A 81 -1.83 -6.93 -0.65
N VAL A 82 -2.32 -7.00 -1.89
CA VAL A 82 -3.56 -7.73 -2.21
C VAL A 82 -3.41 -9.24 -1.95
N LEU A 83 -2.30 -9.84 -2.39
CA LEU A 83 -2.02 -11.25 -2.12
C LEU A 83 -1.88 -11.53 -0.62
N ALA A 84 -1.27 -10.63 0.12
CA ALA A 84 -1.12 -10.77 1.56
C ALA A 84 -2.48 -10.69 2.29
N VAL A 85 -3.45 -9.90 1.82
CA VAL A 85 -4.83 -9.92 2.37
C VAL A 85 -5.54 -11.25 2.06
N LEU A 86 -5.37 -11.77 0.83
CA LEU A 86 -6.02 -13.02 0.41
C LEU A 86 -5.43 -14.27 1.08
N PHE A 87 -4.13 -14.27 1.33
CA PHE A 87 -3.36 -15.41 1.84
C PHE A 87 -2.77 -15.19 3.24
N GLY A 88 -3.12 -14.09 3.89
CA GLY A 88 -2.63 -13.73 5.22
C GLY A 88 -3.17 -14.65 6.33
N PRO A 89 -2.47 -14.73 7.47
CA PRO A 89 -2.93 -15.51 8.61
C PRO A 89 -4.28 -14.99 9.12
N LYS A 90 -5.23 -15.91 9.30
CA LYS A 90 -6.54 -15.66 9.92
C LYS A 90 -6.46 -16.01 11.42
N PRO A 91 -7.18 -15.31 12.31
CA PRO A 91 -8.18 -14.29 12.02
C PRO A 91 -7.57 -12.90 11.76
N LEU A 92 -8.14 -12.18 10.79
CA LEU A 92 -7.87 -10.76 10.58
C LEU A 92 -8.60 -9.93 11.67
N PRO A 93 -8.10 -8.72 12.00
CA PRO A 93 -8.82 -7.86 12.94
C PRO A 93 -10.22 -7.47 12.40
N PRO A 94 -11.16 -7.12 13.28
CA PRO A 94 -12.49 -6.70 12.86
C PRO A 94 -12.46 -5.35 12.13
N LEU A 95 -13.42 -5.14 11.22
CA LEU A 95 -13.62 -3.88 10.47
C LEU A 95 -14.75 -3.01 11.04
N TYR A 96 -15.39 -3.44 12.14
CA TYR A 96 -16.44 -2.70 12.85
C TYR A 96 -17.61 -2.19 11.98
N PRO A 97 -18.18 -2.99 11.06
CA PRO A 97 -19.23 -2.52 10.15
C PRO A 97 -20.50 -2.03 10.87
N GLU A 98 -20.80 -2.57 12.05
CA GLU A 98 -21.91 -2.16 12.90
C GLU A 98 -21.76 -0.71 13.40
N PHE A 99 -20.56 -0.29 13.77
CA PHE A 99 -20.26 1.08 14.18
C PHE A 99 -20.44 2.05 13.02
N ARG A 100 -19.92 1.69 11.85
CA ARG A 100 -20.13 2.48 10.62
C ARG A 100 -21.61 2.63 10.29
N LYS A 101 -22.40 1.56 10.42
CA LYS A 101 -23.85 1.61 10.19
C LYS A 101 -24.54 2.54 11.19
N ALA A 102 -24.14 2.50 12.45
CA ALA A 102 -24.67 3.37 13.49
C ALA A 102 -24.35 4.86 13.21
N GLU A 103 -23.12 5.18 12.83
CA GLU A 103 -22.72 6.55 12.44
C GLU A 103 -23.58 7.06 11.28
N LEU A 104 -23.80 6.24 10.25
CA LEU A 104 -24.63 6.64 9.10
C LEU A 104 -26.11 6.84 9.46
N ALA A 105 -26.60 6.22 10.53
CA ALA A 105 -27.97 6.29 10.99
C ALA A 105 -28.21 7.37 12.07
N LEU A 106 -27.22 8.24 12.32
CA LEU A 106 -27.37 9.32 13.30
C LEU A 106 -28.54 10.25 12.95
N PRO A 107 -29.37 10.67 13.92
CA PRO A 107 -30.58 11.45 13.65
C PRO A 107 -30.34 12.75 12.87
N GLN A 108 -29.23 13.42 13.12
CA GLN A 108 -28.84 14.66 12.44
C GLN A 108 -28.58 14.46 10.93
N HIS A 109 -28.40 13.23 10.45
CA HIS A 109 -28.25 12.94 9.01
C HIS A 109 -29.58 12.88 8.25
N HIS A 110 -30.71 12.97 8.94
CA HIS A 110 -32.05 12.79 8.39
C HIS A 110 -32.90 14.07 8.46
N VAL A 111 -32.27 15.23 8.68
CA VAL A 111 -32.95 16.53 8.67
C VAL A 111 -33.32 16.93 7.24
N LYS A 112 -34.47 17.62 7.10
CA LYS A 112 -34.98 18.04 5.78
C LYS A 112 -34.14 19.16 5.17
N ASP A 113 -33.72 20.11 6.00
CA ASP A 113 -32.86 21.22 5.62
C ASP A 113 -31.59 21.19 6.49
N PRO A 114 -30.46 20.71 5.96
CA PRO A 114 -29.21 20.64 6.71
C PRO A 114 -28.56 22.01 6.92
N PHE A 115 -29.08 23.08 6.32
CA PHE A 115 -28.57 24.45 6.44
C PHE A 115 -29.52 25.36 7.23
N ALA A 116 -30.56 24.79 7.84
CA ALA A 116 -31.49 25.51 8.71
C ALA A 116 -30.74 26.27 9.81
N ASP A 117 -31.30 27.40 10.23
CA ASP A 117 -30.75 28.25 11.29
C ASP A 117 -29.31 28.75 11.03
N GLY A 118 -28.88 28.79 9.77
CA GLY A 118 -27.56 29.26 9.37
C GLY A 118 -26.45 28.23 9.64
N GLN A 119 -26.78 26.94 9.66
CA GLN A 119 -25.82 25.86 9.91
C GLN A 119 -24.65 25.91 8.91
N LYS A 120 -23.44 25.90 9.46
CA LYS A 120 -22.19 25.83 8.68
C LYS A 120 -21.40 24.60 9.08
N TYR A 121 -20.57 24.09 8.19
CA TYR A 121 -19.79 22.88 8.34
C TYR A 121 -18.32 23.17 8.02
N LEU A 122 -17.45 22.42 8.68
CA LEU A 122 -16.02 22.39 8.38
C LEU A 122 -15.55 20.94 8.28
N TRP A 123 -15.07 20.58 7.09
CA TRP A 123 -14.41 19.31 6.83
C TRP A 123 -12.90 19.52 6.68
N VAL A 124 -12.11 18.75 7.42
CA VAL A 124 -10.65 18.79 7.35
C VAL A 124 -10.14 17.47 6.77
N ALA A 125 -9.95 17.47 5.45
CA ALA A 125 -9.46 16.32 4.71
C ALA A 125 -7.97 16.05 4.95
N SER A 126 -7.23 17.06 5.44
CA SER A 126 -5.81 17.00 5.77
C SER A 126 -5.50 16.51 7.18
N HIS A 127 -6.47 15.87 7.84
CA HIS A 127 -6.24 15.21 9.12
C HIS A 127 -5.09 14.20 9.02
N THR A 128 -4.44 14.00 10.16
CA THR A 128 -3.26 13.14 10.31
C THR A 128 -3.56 11.72 9.86
N SER A 129 -2.78 11.22 8.90
CA SER A 129 -2.80 9.82 8.44
C SER A 129 -1.40 9.22 8.50
N TRP A 130 -1.28 7.89 8.36
CA TRP A 130 0.01 7.16 8.45
C TRP A 130 0.80 7.38 9.74
N SER A 131 0.16 7.93 10.77
CA SER A 131 0.76 8.21 12.06
C SER A 131 0.10 7.39 13.17
N GLY A 132 0.78 7.33 14.31
CA GLY A 132 0.26 6.64 15.48
C GLY A 132 -1.06 7.24 15.97
N TRP A 133 -1.84 6.42 16.65
CA TRP A 133 -3.15 6.80 17.20
C TRP A 133 -3.11 8.10 18.03
N GLY A 134 -2.05 8.30 18.83
CA GLY A 134 -1.90 9.49 19.67
C GLY A 134 -1.84 10.80 18.88
N ASN A 135 -1.20 10.80 17.70
CA ASN A 135 -1.12 12.00 16.85
C ASN A 135 -2.47 12.28 16.18
N PHE A 136 -3.14 11.24 15.68
CA PHE A 136 -4.49 11.37 15.12
C PHE A 136 -5.48 11.93 16.16
N MET A 137 -5.45 11.40 17.38
CA MET A 137 -6.37 11.85 18.44
C MET A 137 -6.15 13.32 18.82
N GLN A 138 -4.90 13.76 18.91
CA GLN A 138 -4.58 15.16 19.18
C GLN A 138 -5.09 16.06 18.07
N ASP A 139 -4.80 15.74 16.81
CA ASP A 139 -5.25 16.50 15.64
C ASP A 139 -6.77 16.57 15.54
N MET A 140 -7.45 15.43 15.72
CA MET A 140 -8.91 15.36 15.71
C MET A 140 -9.56 16.20 16.81
N VAL A 141 -9.09 16.08 18.07
CA VAL A 141 -9.66 16.83 19.20
C VAL A 141 -9.46 18.34 19.00
N MET A 142 -8.26 18.76 18.59
CA MET A 142 -7.97 20.16 18.33
C MET A 142 -8.78 20.71 17.15
N THR A 143 -8.94 19.92 16.09
CA THR A 143 -9.78 20.29 14.95
C THR A 143 -11.25 20.39 15.32
N ALA A 144 -11.77 19.46 16.13
CA ALA A 144 -13.14 19.52 16.63
C ALA A 144 -13.35 20.76 17.51
N HIS A 145 -12.38 21.10 18.36
CA HIS A 145 -12.40 22.31 19.19
C HIS A 145 -12.42 23.58 18.34
N LEU A 146 -11.49 23.72 17.39
CA LEU A 146 -11.45 24.84 16.44
C LEU A 146 -12.77 24.98 15.69
N THR A 147 -13.32 23.86 15.22
CA THR A 147 -14.58 23.84 14.46
C THR A 147 -15.73 24.36 15.31
N HIS A 148 -15.88 23.85 16.53
CA HIS A 148 -16.87 24.31 17.50
C HIS A 148 -16.70 25.81 17.79
N ARG A 149 -15.49 26.27 18.07
CA ARG A 149 -15.14 27.68 18.33
C ARG A 149 -15.44 28.59 17.14
N SER A 150 -15.36 28.08 15.91
CA SER A 150 -15.68 28.83 14.68
C SER A 150 -17.18 28.96 14.40
N GLY A 151 -18.05 28.37 15.23
CA GLY A 151 -19.49 28.33 14.99
C GLY A 151 -19.89 27.41 13.83
N ARG A 152 -19.04 26.42 13.51
CA ARG A 152 -19.27 25.43 12.45
C ARG A 152 -19.47 24.04 13.07
N THR A 153 -20.20 23.18 12.38
CA THR A 153 -20.34 21.76 12.73
C THR A 153 -19.13 20.98 12.27
N TYR A 154 -18.62 20.17 13.20
CA TYR A 154 -17.53 19.25 12.93
C TYR A 154 -18.00 18.12 12.02
N VAL A 155 -17.23 17.88 10.96
CA VAL A 155 -17.42 16.73 10.07
C VAL A 155 -16.37 15.70 10.44
N PHE A 156 -16.79 14.57 10.99
CA PHE A 156 -15.89 13.50 11.39
C PHE A 156 -15.78 12.43 10.31
N ASP A 157 -14.64 11.74 10.29
CA ASP A 157 -14.37 10.60 9.40
C ASP A 157 -13.67 9.49 10.20
N ASP A 158 -13.49 8.34 9.56
CA ASP A 158 -12.77 7.20 10.14
C ASP A 158 -11.36 7.60 10.60
N TYR A 159 -10.84 6.91 11.62
CA TYR A 159 -9.40 6.81 11.78
C TYR A 159 -8.80 6.09 10.57
N THR A 160 -7.80 6.69 9.91
CA THR A 160 -7.21 6.12 8.70
C THR A 160 -5.70 5.90 8.81
N TRP A 161 -5.28 4.63 8.65
CA TRP A 161 -3.89 4.27 8.38
C TRP A 161 -3.59 4.35 6.88
N ASP A 162 -4.50 3.80 6.05
CA ASP A 162 -4.46 3.90 4.59
C ASP A 162 -5.87 4.24 4.06
N LYS A 163 -6.06 5.53 3.75
CA LYS A 163 -7.34 6.10 3.30
C LYS A 163 -7.82 5.52 1.96
N HIS A 164 -6.89 5.21 1.06
CA HIS A 164 -7.19 4.78 -0.32
C HIS A 164 -6.87 3.31 -0.59
N GLY A 165 -6.29 2.62 0.39
CA GLY A 165 -5.90 1.23 0.31
C GLY A 165 -7.04 0.23 0.53
N PRO A 166 -6.68 -1.07 0.49
CA PRO A 166 -7.59 -2.15 0.84
C PRO A 166 -8.08 -2.04 2.31
N PRO A 167 -9.10 -2.81 2.72
CA PRO A 167 -9.65 -2.74 4.08
C PRO A 167 -8.64 -3.04 5.20
N TYR A 168 -7.54 -3.72 4.87
CA TYR A 168 -6.47 -4.07 5.81
C TYR A 168 -5.12 -3.56 5.32
N SER A 169 -4.30 -3.09 6.25
CA SER A 169 -2.93 -2.66 6.05
C SER A 169 -1.97 -3.50 6.87
N MET A 170 -0.72 -3.60 6.41
CA MET A 170 0.35 -4.23 7.17
C MET A 170 1.10 -3.15 7.96
N PHE A 171 1.08 -3.26 9.28
CA PHE A 171 1.84 -2.42 10.20
C PHE A 171 3.21 -3.05 10.49
N ASP A 172 4.28 -2.27 10.30
CA ASP A 172 5.69 -2.69 10.47
C ASP A 172 6.04 -4.02 9.77
N ASP A 173 5.41 -4.32 8.63
CA ASP A 173 5.56 -5.58 7.90
C ASP A 173 5.28 -6.86 8.73
N LYS A 174 4.61 -6.73 9.88
CA LYS A 174 4.47 -7.80 10.87
C LYS A 174 3.03 -8.10 11.27
N ARG A 175 2.15 -7.09 11.29
CA ARG A 175 0.79 -7.23 11.83
C ARG A 175 -0.25 -6.62 10.91
N TRP A 176 -1.32 -7.35 10.69
CA TRP A 176 -2.51 -6.82 10.00
C TRP A 176 -3.26 -5.88 10.93
N ILE A 177 -3.60 -4.70 10.42
CA ILE A 177 -4.48 -3.73 11.06
C ILE A 177 -5.59 -3.34 10.08
N PRO A 178 -6.77 -2.94 10.56
CA PRO A 178 -7.74 -2.28 9.69
C PRO A 178 -7.10 -1.01 9.13
N SER A 179 -7.22 -0.79 7.82
CA SER A 179 -6.77 0.45 7.20
C SER A 179 -7.61 1.65 7.63
N ARG A 180 -8.85 1.38 8.03
CA ARG A 180 -9.89 2.34 8.41
C ARG A 180 -10.67 1.78 9.60
N ILE A 181 -10.88 2.61 10.60
CA ILE A 181 -11.66 2.26 11.80
C ILE A 181 -12.72 3.36 11.99
N PRO A 182 -14.03 3.03 12.00
CA PRO A 182 -15.08 3.99 12.32
C PRO A 182 -14.78 4.68 13.63
N LEU A 183 -14.94 6.00 13.67
CA LEU A 183 -14.46 6.78 14.80
C LEU A 183 -15.23 6.46 16.10
N SER A 184 -16.51 6.12 15.97
CA SER A 184 -17.36 5.66 17.08
C SER A 184 -16.93 4.33 17.70
N ALA A 185 -16.10 3.54 17.01
CA ALA A 185 -15.50 2.33 17.59
C ALA A 185 -14.34 2.65 18.55
N VAL A 186 -13.84 3.89 18.50
CA VAL A 186 -12.67 4.35 19.27
C VAL A 186 -13.09 5.31 20.37
N ILE A 187 -14.01 6.23 20.08
CA ILE A 187 -14.46 7.25 21.01
C ILE A 187 -15.98 7.43 20.99
N SER A 188 -16.50 8.05 22.05
CA SER A 188 -17.89 8.47 22.17
C SER A 188 -17.98 9.96 22.51
N GLY A 189 -19.14 10.57 22.27
CA GLY A 189 -19.42 11.96 22.65
C GLY A 189 -19.66 12.87 21.45
N PRO A 190 -19.65 14.21 21.64
CA PRO A 190 -20.04 15.17 20.61
C PRO A 190 -19.24 15.09 19.31
N ILE A 191 -17.94 14.74 19.40
CA ILE A 191 -17.03 14.63 18.24
C ILE A 191 -17.53 13.58 17.22
N VAL A 192 -18.20 12.53 17.68
CA VAL A 192 -18.79 11.47 16.84
C VAL A 192 -20.32 11.59 16.74
N GLY A 193 -20.86 12.79 16.94
CA GLY A 193 -22.28 13.08 16.76
C GLY A 193 -23.16 12.75 17.97
N GLY A 194 -22.56 12.51 19.14
CA GLY A 194 -23.28 12.48 20.42
C GLY A 194 -23.83 13.85 20.82
N PRO A 195 -24.71 13.91 21.83
CA PRO A 195 -25.21 15.19 22.35
C PRO A 195 -24.11 15.97 23.08
N PHE A 196 -24.18 17.29 23.02
CA PHE A 196 -23.47 18.17 23.95
C PHE A 196 -24.21 18.21 25.31
N ALA A 197 -23.70 18.98 26.27
CA ALA A 197 -24.42 19.24 27.51
C ALA A 197 -25.75 19.97 27.24
N ASP A 198 -26.73 19.84 28.13
CA ASP A 198 -28.12 20.28 27.92
C ASP A 198 -28.26 21.79 27.63
N ASP A 199 -27.27 22.60 28.00
CA ASP A 199 -27.19 24.04 27.79
C ASP A 199 -26.51 24.44 26.47
N ASP A 200 -25.90 23.49 25.77
CA ASP A 200 -25.16 23.74 24.53
C ASP A 200 -26.01 23.35 23.31
N THR A 201 -26.51 24.38 22.62
CA THR A 201 -27.28 24.21 21.38
C THR A 201 -26.40 24.00 20.16
N THR A 202 -25.09 23.76 20.33
CA THR A 202 -24.18 23.54 19.21
C THR A 202 -24.65 22.34 18.39
N PRO A 203 -24.77 22.52 17.07
CA PRO A 203 -25.19 21.45 16.18
C PRO A 203 -24.21 20.27 16.20
N ARG A 204 -24.78 19.06 16.33
CA ARG A 204 -24.02 17.81 16.48
C ARG A 204 -23.15 17.51 15.27
N ALA A 205 -21.98 16.93 15.52
CA ALA A 205 -21.08 16.51 14.46
C ALA A 205 -21.74 15.50 13.50
N ILE A 206 -21.36 15.55 12.23
CA ILE A 206 -21.89 14.70 11.18
C ILE A 206 -20.80 13.85 10.54
N ALA A 207 -21.17 12.68 10.04
CA ALA A 207 -20.24 11.82 9.31
C ALA A 207 -19.92 12.43 7.94
N LYS A 208 -18.66 12.29 7.50
CA LYS A 208 -18.20 12.73 6.17
C LYS A 208 -19.09 12.26 5.02
N ALA A 209 -19.57 11.03 5.08
CA ALA A 209 -20.45 10.46 4.05
C ALA A 209 -21.82 11.17 3.94
N HIS A 210 -22.29 11.82 5.01
CA HIS A 210 -23.45 12.69 4.97
C HIS A 210 -23.07 14.08 4.45
N TRP A 211 -21.96 14.64 4.94
CA TRP A 211 -21.43 15.92 4.49
C TRP A 211 -21.22 15.98 2.96
N GLU A 212 -20.63 14.94 2.35
CA GLU A 212 -20.42 14.86 0.90
C GLU A 212 -21.72 14.95 0.08
N LYS A 213 -22.87 14.57 0.67
CA LYS A 213 -24.18 14.65 0.02
C LYS A 213 -24.75 16.08 0.07
N ILE A 214 -24.57 16.76 1.20
CA ILE A 214 -25.13 18.10 1.43
C ILE A 214 -24.21 19.21 0.92
N CYS A 215 -22.91 18.96 0.84
CA CYS A 215 -21.86 19.88 0.41
C CYS A 215 -21.06 19.32 -0.79
N PRO A 216 -21.66 19.18 -1.99
CA PRO A 216 -20.97 18.60 -3.14
C PRO A 216 -19.85 19.47 -3.71
N ASN A 217 -19.91 20.80 -3.49
CA ASN A 217 -18.95 21.77 -4.03
C ASN A 217 -18.50 22.75 -2.92
N PRO A 218 -17.72 22.30 -1.93
CA PRO A 218 -17.28 23.15 -0.83
C PRO A 218 -16.24 24.18 -1.29
N ILE A 219 -16.16 25.31 -0.58
CA ILE A 219 -15.02 26.21 -0.67
C ILE A 219 -13.80 25.52 -0.07
N LYS A 220 -12.71 25.50 -0.83
CA LYS A 220 -11.44 24.90 -0.42
C LYS A 220 -10.50 25.96 0.12
N ILE A 221 -10.07 25.80 1.37
CA ILE A 221 -9.08 26.68 2.00
C ILE A 221 -7.70 26.08 1.83
N ASN A 222 -6.80 26.83 1.20
CA ASN A 222 -5.38 26.45 1.19
C ASN A 222 -4.78 26.70 2.58
N GLY A 223 -4.39 25.64 3.29
CA GLY A 223 -3.84 25.76 4.64
C GLY A 223 -2.53 26.54 4.70
N GLU A 224 -1.79 26.65 3.60
CA GLU A 224 -0.58 27.49 3.55
C GLU A 224 -0.88 28.98 3.70
N GLU A 225 -2.05 29.45 3.22
CA GLU A 225 -2.46 30.85 3.37
C GLU A 225 -2.68 31.19 4.83
N VAL A 226 -3.34 30.31 5.59
CA VAL A 226 -3.54 30.50 7.02
C VAL A 226 -2.23 30.35 7.78
N ARG A 227 -1.35 29.43 7.34
CA ARG A 227 -0.02 29.24 7.93
C ARG A 227 0.85 30.48 7.81
N ALA A 228 0.74 31.23 6.71
CA ALA A 228 1.42 32.50 6.54
C ALA A 228 0.98 33.58 7.54
N ILE A 229 -0.25 33.51 8.06
CA ILE A 229 -0.80 34.45 9.05
C ILE A 229 -0.16 34.26 10.42
N HIS A 230 -0.03 33.01 10.89
CA HIS A 230 0.53 32.72 12.21
C HIS A 230 2.07 32.58 12.21
N GLY A 231 2.68 32.29 11.06
CA GLY A 231 4.12 32.13 10.93
C GLY A 231 4.67 30.79 11.46
N SER A 232 5.95 30.53 11.22
CA SER A 232 6.62 29.31 11.67
C SER A 232 6.84 29.29 13.18
N GLY A 233 6.61 28.15 13.83
CA GLY A 233 6.84 27.98 15.27
C GLY A 233 5.77 28.60 16.16
N ALA A 234 4.62 28.97 15.58
CA ALA A 234 3.45 29.39 16.33
C ALA A 234 2.99 28.28 17.30
N ASP A 235 2.55 28.68 18.49
CA ASP A 235 1.88 27.78 19.41
C ASP A 235 0.44 27.47 18.97
N ALA A 236 -0.19 26.50 19.63
CA ALA A 236 -1.53 26.04 19.28
C ALA A 236 -2.58 27.16 19.35
N THR A 237 -2.46 28.07 20.33
CA THR A 237 -3.38 29.19 20.50
C THR A 237 -3.30 30.14 19.32
N ARG A 238 -2.08 30.54 18.91
CA ARG A 238 -1.88 31.45 17.78
C ARG A 238 -2.35 30.84 16.46
N ILE A 239 -2.16 29.53 16.28
CA ILE A 239 -2.68 28.77 15.13
C ILE A 239 -4.21 28.82 15.13
N GLU A 240 -4.85 28.49 16.25
CA GLU A 240 -6.30 28.50 16.38
C GLU A 240 -6.88 29.90 16.07
N GLU A 241 -6.33 30.96 16.67
CA GLU A 241 -6.77 32.33 16.43
C GLU A 241 -6.68 32.74 14.95
N ALA A 242 -5.60 32.35 14.26
CA ALA A 242 -5.48 32.63 12.82
C ALA A 242 -6.55 31.92 12.00
N TRP A 243 -6.87 30.66 12.34
CA TRP A 243 -7.94 29.92 11.69
C TRP A 243 -9.32 30.50 12.00
N LEU A 244 -9.59 30.88 13.25
CA LEU A 244 -10.85 31.54 13.63
C LEU A 244 -11.04 32.85 12.87
N GLU A 245 -10.01 33.69 12.79
CA GLU A 245 -10.06 34.94 12.04
C GLU A 245 -10.32 34.68 10.55
N TYR A 246 -9.63 33.70 9.94
CA TYR A 246 -9.80 33.37 8.53
C TYR A 246 -11.20 32.80 8.24
N LEU A 247 -11.67 31.86 9.05
CA LEU A 247 -12.99 31.23 8.92
C LEU A 247 -14.13 32.24 9.13
N SER A 248 -13.94 33.25 9.98
CA SER A 248 -14.94 34.31 10.22
C SER A 248 -15.27 35.13 8.98
N LYS A 249 -14.35 35.19 8.01
CA LYS A 249 -14.50 35.93 6.75
C LYS A 249 -15.24 35.13 5.68
N ILE A 250 -15.51 33.85 5.92
CA ILE A 250 -16.15 32.95 4.96
C ILE A 250 -17.61 32.76 5.37
N ASP A 251 -18.52 33.29 4.56
CA ASP A 251 -19.95 33.10 4.81
C ASP A 251 -20.45 31.71 4.39
N ASP A 252 -19.79 31.08 3.41
CA ASP A 252 -20.21 29.81 2.84
C ASP A 252 -20.36 28.70 3.90
N PRO A 253 -21.49 27.95 3.87
CA PRO A 253 -21.75 26.91 4.85
C PRO A 253 -20.89 25.67 4.65
N CYS A 254 -20.31 25.44 3.47
CA CYS A 254 -19.57 24.24 3.12
C CYS A 254 -18.08 24.57 2.93
N VAL A 255 -17.28 24.35 3.96
CA VAL A 255 -15.83 24.60 3.90
C VAL A 255 -15.05 23.30 4.02
N GLU A 256 -14.04 23.15 3.17
CA GLU A 256 -13.08 22.05 3.17
C GLU A 256 -11.65 22.58 3.32
N VAL A 257 -10.87 21.97 4.21
CA VAL A 257 -9.39 22.03 4.18
C VAL A 257 -8.90 20.78 3.46
N PRO A 258 -8.43 20.88 2.20
CA PRO A 258 -8.10 19.75 1.36
C PRO A 258 -6.85 19.03 1.88
N GLU A 259 -6.71 17.75 1.54
CA GLU A 259 -5.61 16.87 2.01
C GLU A 259 -4.21 17.43 1.72
N SER A 260 -4.06 18.20 0.63
CA SER A 260 -2.80 18.85 0.25
C SER A 260 -2.35 19.97 1.20
N SER A 261 -3.22 20.49 2.07
CA SER A 261 -2.92 21.59 2.99
C SER A 261 -1.99 21.19 4.15
N GLY A 262 -1.82 19.88 4.38
CA GLY A 262 -1.17 19.34 5.57
C GLY A 262 -2.01 19.55 6.84
N SER A 263 -1.54 18.99 7.95
CA SER A 263 -2.24 19.13 9.24
C SER A 263 -2.36 20.60 9.66
N ILE A 264 -3.50 20.94 10.26
CA ILE A 264 -3.75 22.27 10.85
C ILE A 264 -2.83 22.47 12.05
N PHE A 265 -2.84 21.51 12.96
CA PHE A 265 -2.01 21.52 14.15
C PHE A 265 -0.75 20.69 13.91
N HIS A 266 0.40 21.24 14.30
CA HIS A 266 1.68 20.57 14.11
C HIS A 266 1.77 19.33 15.01
N ILE A 267 1.80 18.15 14.39
CA ILE A 267 2.17 16.89 15.04
C ILE A 267 3.70 16.73 14.94
N LEU A 268 4.34 16.36 16.05
CA LEU A 268 5.79 16.16 16.15
C LEU A 268 6.26 14.92 15.37
#